data_AF-A0A2S0JNW2-F1
#
_entry.id   AF-A0A2S0JNW2-F1
#
_cell.length_a   1.000
_cell.length_b   1.000
_cell.length_c   1.000
_cell.angle_alpha   90.00
_cell.angle_beta   90.00
_cell.angle_gamma   90.00
#
_symmetry.space_group_name_H-M   'P 1'
#
loop_
_entity.id
_entity.type
_entity.pdbx_description
1 polymer ?
#
loop_
_entity_poly.entity_id
_entity_poly.type
_entity_poly.pdbx_seq_one_letter_code
_entity_poly.pdbx_strand_id
1 'polypeptide(L)'
;MTINKSIGVIYNLPAPCLNAEYSLELWYIELYNKQPKDITILDVIRMLQQHLLVELAIKKAINYLQEDPLAGSLFDGQLMETLLTMDSNKLKDSRKEIKKLVSEVSLKLNTLDWLCEEDAENFSNLLMRLQENVSEIK
;
A
#
# COMPACT_ATOMS: atom_id res chain seq x y z
N MET A 1 -9.41 -6.88 -29.30
CA MET A 1 -10.25 -6.83 -28.09
C MET A 1 -9.35 -7.08 -26.89
N THR A 2 -9.12 -6.08 -26.05
CA THR A 2 -8.43 -6.28 -24.78
C THR A 2 -9.39 -7.06 -23.89
N ILE A 3 -9.11 -8.33 -23.63
CA ILE A 3 -9.92 -9.13 -22.70
C ILE A 3 -9.66 -8.53 -21.33
N ASN A 4 -10.64 -7.78 -20.81
CA ASN A 4 -10.62 -7.24 -19.46
C ASN A 4 -10.73 -8.41 -18.47
N LYS A 5 -9.60 -8.95 -18.06
CA LYS A 5 -9.52 -10.02 -17.06
C LYS A 5 -9.50 -9.43 -15.65
N SER A 6 -10.18 -10.09 -14.72
CA SER A 6 -10.12 -9.72 -13.31
C SER A 6 -8.78 -10.10 -12.68
N ILE A 7 -8.46 -9.52 -11.53
CA ILE A 7 -7.27 -9.84 -10.73
C ILE A 7 -7.23 -11.33 -10.40
N GLY A 8 -8.37 -11.91 -10.02
CA GLY A 8 -8.48 -13.33 -9.73
C GLY A 8 -7.98 -14.21 -10.87
N VAL A 9 -8.36 -13.87 -12.11
CA VAL A 9 -7.94 -14.60 -13.30
C VAL A 9 -6.48 -14.31 -13.68
N ILE A 10 -6.04 -13.04 -13.59
CA ILE A 10 -4.68 -12.64 -13.99
C ILE A 10 -3.62 -13.29 -13.09
N TYR A 11 -3.88 -13.33 -11.79
CA TYR A 11 -2.93 -13.85 -10.80
C TYR A 11 -3.24 -15.27 -10.33
N ASN A 12 -4.20 -15.95 -10.98
CA ASN A 12 -4.61 -17.31 -10.65
C ASN A 12 -4.94 -17.51 -9.16
N LEU A 13 -5.71 -16.58 -8.60
CA LEU A 13 -6.12 -16.62 -7.20
C LEU A 13 -7.13 -17.75 -6.95
N PRO A 14 -7.20 -18.31 -5.74
CA PRO A 14 -8.27 -19.23 -5.36
C PRO A 14 -9.64 -18.57 -5.55
N ALA A 15 -10.57 -19.29 -6.18
CA ALA A 15 -11.94 -18.81 -6.33
C ALA A 15 -12.54 -18.54 -4.95
N PRO A 16 -13.23 -17.40 -4.76
CA PRO A 16 -13.77 -17.03 -3.46
C PRO A 16 -15.00 -17.87 -3.10
N CYS A 17 -15.26 -18.00 -1.80
CA CYS A 17 -16.46 -18.61 -1.25
C CYS A 17 -17.66 -17.66 -1.43
N LEU A 18 -18.61 -17.96 -2.32
CA LEU A 18 -19.71 -17.03 -2.66
C LEU A 18 -20.79 -16.90 -1.58
N ASN A 19 -20.82 -17.81 -0.61
CA ASN A 19 -21.70 -17.80 0.55
C ASN A 19 -21.01 -17.26 1.82
N ALA A 20 -19.95 -16.46 1.64
CA ALA A 20 -19.27 -15.80 2.72
C ALA A 20 -20.16 -14.75 3.40
N GLU A 21 -20.04 -14.64 4.72
CA GLU A 21 -20.75 -13.63 5.53
C GLU A 21 -19.79 -12.68 6.24
N TYR A 22 -18.50 -13.03 6.31
CA TYR A 22 -17.49 -12.21 6.97
C TYR A 22 -16.97 -11.09 6.07
N SER A 23 -16.81 -9.89 6.63
CA SER A 23 -16.42 -8.69 5.88
C SER A 23 -15.13 -8.84 5.06
N LEU A 24 -14.16 -9.62 5.56
CA LEU A 24 -12.90 -9.86 4.86
C LEU A 24 -13.09 -10.75 3.62
N GLU A 25 -13.95 -11.76 3.72
CA GLU A 25 -14.26 -12.67 2.62
C GLU A 25 -15.10 -11.96 1.55
N LEU A 26 -16.06 -11.13 1.97
CA LEU A 26 -16.84 -10.28 1.08
C LEU A 26 -15.92 -9.33 0.28
N TRP A 27 -14.95 -8.70 0.95
CA TRP A 27 -13.93 -7.91 0.27
C TRP A 27 -13.10 -8.71 -0.72
N TYR A 28 -12.72 -9.94 -0.37
CA TYR A 28 -11.97 -10.80 -1.27
C TYR A 28 -12.78 -11.18 -2.53
N ILE A 29 -14.09 -11.42 -2.40
CA ILE A 29 -14.99 -11.61 -3.55
C ILE A 29 -14.94 -10.39 -4.48
N GLU A 30 -15.03 -9.19 -3.93
CA GLU A 30 -14.95 -7.95 -4.71
C GLU A 30 -13.59 -7.80 -5.39
N LEU A 31 -12.50 -7.94 -4.63
CA LEU A 31 -11.12 -7.85 -5.15
C LEU A 31 -10.88 -8.85 -6.28
N TYR A 32 -11.31 -10.10 -6.12
CA TYR A 32 -11.15 -11.15 -7.12
C TYR A 32 -11.75 -10.75 -8.48
N ASN A 33 -12.87 -10.03 -8.46
CA ASN A 33 -13.61 -9.60 -9.65
C ASN A 33 -13.16 -8.25 -10.21
N LYS A 34 -12.41 -7.43 -9.45
CA LYS A 34 -11.87 -6.14 -9.92
C LYS A 34 -10.84 -6.30 -11.03
N GLN A 35 -10.71 -5.29 -11.88
CA GLN A 35 -9.55 -5.17 -12.78
C GLN A 35 -8.37 -4.52 -12.04
N PRO A 36 -7.11 -4.76 -12.46
CA PRO A 36 -5.94 -4.16 -11.80
C PRO A 36 -5.95 -2.63 -11.73
N LYS A 37 -6.65 -1.96 -12.67
CA LYS A 37 -6.80 -0.50 -12.67
C LYS A 37 -7.82 0.01 -11.63
N ASP A 38 -8.75 -0.83 -11.19
CA ASP A 38 -9.85 -0.48 -10.29
C ASP A 38 -9.51 -0.81 -8.81
N ILE A 39 -8.28 -1.24 -8.54
CA ILE A 39 -7.75 -1.45 -7.17
C ILE A 39 -7.71 -0.09 -6.47
N THR A 40 -8.38 0.02 -5.34
CA THR A 40 -8.45 1.24 -4.51
C THR A 40 -7.36 1.24 -3.43
N ILE A 41 -7.19 2.38 -2.74
CA ILE A 41 -6.28 2.48 -1.58
C ILE A 41 -6.67 1.48 -0.48
N LEU A 42 -7.96 1.31 -0.19
CA LEU A 42 -8.44 0.33 0.79
C LEU A 42 -8.08 -1.10 0.38
N ASP A 43 -8.17 -1.44 -0.91
CA ASP A 43 -7.74 -2.74 -1.40
C ASP A 43 -6.24 -2.94 -1.18
N VAL A 44 -5.41 -1.95 -1.48
CA VAL A 44 -3.96 -2.01 -1.27
C VAL A 44 -3.63 -2.23 0.20
N ILE A 45 -4.25 -1.48 1.10
CA ILE A 45 -4.05 -1.61 2.55
C ILE A 45 -4.41 -3.03 3.01
N ARG A 46 -5.57 -3.54 2.60
CA ARG A 46 -5.99 -4.90 2.95
C ARG A 46 -5.11 -5.97 2.31
N MET A 47 -4.67 -5.80 1.06
CA MET A 47 -3.73 -6.71 0.40
C MET A 47 -2.42 -6.82 1.19
N LEU A 48 -1.86 -5.69 1.65
CA LEU A 48 -0.65 -5.67 2.47
C LEU A 48 -0.88 -6.39 3.81
N GLN A 49 -1.94 -6.03 4.53
CA GLN A 49 -2.30 -6.61 5.83
C GLN A 49 -2.56 -8.13 5.76
N GLN A 50 -3.23 -8.60 4.71
CA GLN A 50 -3.54 -10.02 4.50
C GLN A 50 -2.44 -10.78 3.77
N HIS A 51 -1.34 -10.11 3.41
CA HIS A 51 -0.24 -10.66 2.63
C HIS A 51 -0.69 -11.32 1.30
N LEU A 52 -1.70 -10.72 0.66
CA LEU A 52 -2.25 -11.16 -0.62
C LEU A 52 -1.67 -10.31 -1.75
N LEU A 53 -1.11 -10.96 -2.78
CA LEU A 53 -0.51 -10.28 -3.94
C LEU A 53 0.47 -9.16 -3.54
N VAL A 54 1.36 -9.47 -2.59
CA VAL A 54 2.24 -8.52 -1.90
C VAL A 54 3.03 -7.62 -2.87
N GLU A 55 3.63 -8.18 -3.92
CA GLU A 55 4.40 -7.40 -4.90
C GLU A 55 3.53 -6.35 -5.62
N LEU A 56 2.33 -6.74 -6.04
CA LEU A 56 1.37 -5.81 -6.65
C LEU A 56 0.92 -4.74 -5.66
N ALA A 57 0.66 -5.14 -4.41
CA ALA A 57 0.24 -4.24 -3.35
C ALA A 57 1.32 -3.18 -3.06
N ILE A 58 2.59 -3.58 -2.93
CA ILE A 58 3.71 -2.66 -2.72
C ILE A 58 3.84 -1.70 -3.89
N LYS A 59 3.80 -2.20 -5.13
CA LYS A 59 3.87 -1.35 -6.32
C LYS A 59 2.75 -0.31 -6.37
N LYS A 60 1.51 -0.73 -6.09
CA LYS A 60 0.36 0.18 -6.02
C LYS A 60 0.49 1.16 -4.86
N ALA A 61 0.99 0.72 -3.71
CA ALA A 61 1.23 1.58 -2.56
C ALA A 61 2.21 2.71 -2.90
N ILE A 62 3.33 2.38 -3.55
CA ILE A 62 4.32 3.36 -4.00
C ILE A 62 3.66 4.37 -4.95
N ASN A 63 2.88 3.91 -5.94
CA ASN A 63 2.20 4.81 -6.87
C ASN A 63 1.25 5.79 -6.14
N TYR A 64 0.43 5.28 -5.21
CA TYR A 64 -0.47 6.14 -4.42
C TYR A 64 0.31 7.14 -3.57
N LEU A 65 1.40 6.73 -2.92
CA LEU A 65 2.22 7.60 -2.08
C LEU A 65 3.04 8.63 -2.88
N GLN A 66 3.33 8.36 -4.16
CA GLN A 66 3.93 9.33 -5.07
C GLN A 66 2.96 10.44 -5.46
N GLU A 67 1.68 10.11 -5.60
CA GLU A 67 0.61 11.07 -5.91
C GLU A 67 0.19 11.86 -4.66
N ASP A 68 0.00 11.16 -3.54
CA ASP A 68 -0.40 11.71 -2.25
C ASP A 68 0.36 11.01 -1.11
N PRO A 69 1.37 11.67 -0.51
CA PRO A 69 2.12 11.11 0.61
C PRO A 69 1.26 10.78 1.84
N LEU A 70 0.13 11.46 2.01
CA LEU A 70 -0.82 11.26 3.11
C LEU A 70 -1.91 10.24 2.77
N ALA A 71 -1.78 9.50 1.66
CA ALA A 71 -2.78 8.54 1.22
C ALA A 71 -3.17 7.56 2.35
N GLY A 72 -4.47 7.39 2.52
CA GLY A 72 -5.07 6.51 3.51
C GLY A 72 -6.55 6.27 3.24
N SER A 73 -7.15 5.29 3.92
CA SER A 73 -8.58 5.01 3.82
C SER A 73 -9.37 5.46 5.04
N LEU A 74 -8.76 5.45 6.23
CA LEU A 74 -9.39 5.80 7.50
C LEU A 74 -8.82 7.09 8.09
N PHE A 75 -7.53 7.35 7.87
CA PHE A 75 -6.81 8.52 8.34
C PHE A 75 -5.60 8.79 7.44
N ASP A 76 -5.07 9.99 7.51
CA ASP A 76 -3.94 10.45 6.69
C ASP A 76 -2.65 9.71 7.08
N GLY A 77 -1.92 9.25 6.06
CA GLY A 77 -0.68 8.50 6.22
C GLY A 77 -0.86 7.01 6.49
N GLN A 78 -2.10 6.51 6.61
CA GLN A 78 -2.40 5.08 6.89
C GLN A 78 -1.66 4.12 5.94
N LEU A 79 -1.56 4.46 4.65
CA LEU A 79 -0.89 3.60 3.67
C LEU A 79 0.63 3.51 3.94
N MET A 80 1.25 4.62 4.31
CA MET A 80 2.68 4.65 4.68
C MET A 80 2.90 3.83 5.95
N GLU A 81 2.03 3.95 6.96
CA GLU A 81 2.12 3.10 8.16
C GLU A 81 2.01 1.62 7.82
N THR A 82 1.03 1.27 6.98
CA THR A 82 0.81 -0.11 6.57
C THR A 82 2.03 -0.66 5.83
N LEU A 83 2.66 0.13 4.95
CA LEU A 83 3.88 -0.26 4.25
C LEU A 83 5.04 -0.48 5.22
N LEU A 84 5.19 0.33 6.26
CA LEU A 84 6.21 0.17 7.30
C LEU A 84 6.08 -1.13 8.08
N THR A 85 4.85 -1.64 8.28
CA THR A 85 4.62 -2.92 8.98
C THR A 85 5.05 -4.16 8.19
N MET A 86 5.37 -4.00 6.90
CA MET A 86 5.76 -5.12 6.06
C MET A 86 7.16 -5.65 6.42
N ASP A 87 7.30 -6.98 6.36
CA ASP A 87 8.60 -7.64 6.51
C ASP A 87 9.59 -7.08 5.47
N SER A 88 10.79 -6.74 5.93
CA SER A 88 11.81 -6.09 5.14
C SER A 88 12.23 -6.94 3.92
N ASN A 89 12.13 -8.26 4.00
CA ASN A 89 12.36 -9.16 2.86
C ASN A 89 11.31 -8.99 1.76
N LYS A 90 10.05 -8.71 2.12
CA LYS A 90 8.97 -8.45 1.15
C LYS A 90 9.18 -7.14 0.41
N LEU A 91 9.92 -6.20 1.00
CA LEU A 91 10.24 -4.89 0.40
C LEU A 91 11.51 -4.92 -0.46
N LYS A 92 12.28 -6.02 -0.47
CA LYS A 92 13.62 -6.09 -1.05
C LYS A 92 13.66 -5.67 -2.52
N ASP A 93 12.69 -6.13 -3.32
CA ASP A 93 12.67 -5.89 -4.76
C ASP A 93 12.25 -4.46 -5.10
N SER A 94 11.41 -3.84 -4.27
CA SER A 94 10.96 -2.44 -4.44
C SER A 94 11.82 -1.45 -3.65
N ARG A 95 12.90 -1.89 -3.01
CA ARG A 95 13.71 -1.07 -2.08
C ARG A 95 14.19 0.24 -2.67
N LYS A 96 14.69 0.22 -3.91
CA LYS A 96 15.20 1.43 -4.59
C LYS A 96 14.08 2.45 -4.78
N GLU A 97 12.90 1.97 -5.15
CA GLU A 97 11.71 2.79 -5.36
C GLU A 97 11.20 3.37 -4.04
N ILE A 98 11.16 2.56 -2.97
CA ILE A 98 10.77 3.03 -1.64
C ILE A 98 11.76 4.06 -1.10
N LYS A 99 13.08 3.84 -1.25
CA LYS A 99 14.10 4.84 -0.85
C LYS A 99 13.93 6.16 -1.60
N LYS A 100 13.65 6.08 -2.90
CA LYS A 100 13.39 7.26 -3.73
C LYS A 100 12.13 7.99 -3.25
N LEU A 101 11.03 7.25 -3.05
CA LEU A 101 9.77 7.78 -2.51
C LEU A 101 10.00 8.51 -1.18
N VAL A 102 10.63 7.86 -0.21
CA VAL A 102 10.89 8.49 1.11
C VAL A 102 11.71 9.76 0.96
N SER A 103 12.75 9.75 0.11
CA SER A 103 13.56 10.95 -0.14
C SER A 103 12.73 12.09 -0.76
N GLU A 104 11.87 11.78 -1.73
CA GLU A 104 11.01 12.77 -2.40
C GLU A 104 9.94 13.34 -1.47
N VAL A 105 9.36 12.51 -0.61
CA VAL A 105 8.37 12.93 0.39
C VAL A 105 9.03 13.80 1.47
N SER A 106 10.21 13.41 1.96
CA SER A 106 10.93 14.18 2.97
C SER A 106 11.27 15.61 2.51
N LEU A 107 11.54 15.81 1.22
CA LEU A 107 11.78 17.15 0.64
C LEU A 107 10.53 18.04 0.61
N LYS A 108 9.34 17.46 0.72
CA LYS A 108 8.04 18.14 0.63
C LYS A 108 7.29 18.17 1.96
N LEU A 109 7.85 17.61 3.04
CA LEU A 109 7.23 17.54 4.37
C LEU A 109 6.60 18.87 4.81
N ASN A 110 7.32 19.98 4.66
CA ASN A 110 6.86 21.32 5.06
C ASN A 110 5.80 21.94 4.12
N THR A 111 5.47 21.27 3.01
CA THR A 111 4.46 21.71 2.04
C THR A 111 3.16 20.91 2.14
N LEU A 112 3.14 19.85 2.95
CA LEU A 112 1.93 19.06 3.19
C LEU A 112 0.98 19.80 4.14
N ASP A 113 -0.32 19.56 3.98
CA ASP A 113 -1.37 20.21 4.75
C ASP A 113 -1.57 19.49 6.08
N TRP A 114 -0.83 19.92 7.10
CA TRP A 114 -0.89 19.33 8.44
C TRP A 114 -1.99 19.95 9.28
N LEU A 115 -2.77 19.11 9.97
CA LEU A 115 -3.75 19.58 10.94
C LEU A 115 -3.08 20.24 12.15
N CYS A 116 -1.94 19.71 12.59
CA CYS A 116 -1.13 20.25 13.68
C CYS A 116 0.34 19.83 13.57
N GLU A 117 1.19 20.43 14.41
CA GLU A 117 2.63 20.11 14.48
C GLU A 117 2.88 18.65 14.90
N GLU A 118 2.04 18.10 15.77
CA GLU A 118 2.15 16.71 16.24
C GLU A 118 1.95 15.71 15.10
N ASP A 119 0.98 15.95 14.20
CA ASP A 119 0.75 15.10 13.04
C ASP A 119 1.94 15.12 12.07
N ALA A 120 2.53 16.31 11.86
CA ALA A 120 3.73 16.47 11.04
C ALA A 120 4.93 15.71 11.65
N GLU A 121 5.10 15.79 12.98
CA GLU A 121 6.16 15.08 13.69
C GLU A 121 5.97 13.56 13.64
N ASN A 122 4.74 13.09 13.87
CA ASN A 122 4.38 11.67 13.78
C ASN A 122 4.68 11.10 12.40
N PHE A 123 4.29 11.81 11.33
CA PHE A 123 4.56 11.39 9.97
C PHE A 123 6.05 11.45 9.62
N SER A 124 6.78 12.47 10.07
CA SER A 124 8.23 12.57 9.90
C SER A 124 8.96 11.38 10.55
N ASN A 125 8.57 11.02 11.78
CA ASN A 125 9.10 9.86 12.49
C ASN A 125 8.81 8.56 11.74
N LEU A 126 7.65 8.48 11.09
CA LEU A 126 7.25 7.33 10.30
C LEU A 126 8.11 7.17 9.04
N LEU A 127 8.41 8.26 8.32
CA LEU A 127 9.32 8.26 7.19
C LEU A 127 10.74 7.83 7.59
N MET A 128 11.24 8.33 8.73
CA MET A 128 12.56 7.98 9.25
C MET A 128 12.65 6.47 9.53
N ARG A 129 11.65 5.90 10.20
CA ARG A 129 11.57 4.45 10.47
C ARG A 129 11.50 3.62 9.19
N LEU A 130 10.76 4.08 8.18
CA LEU A 130 10.70 3.40 6.89
C LEU A 130 12.05 3.45 6.18
N GLN A 131 12.73 4.58 6.22
CA GLN A 131 14.07 4.76 5.66
C GLN A 131 15.10 3.81 6.28
N GLU A 132 15.06 3.67 7.61
CA GLU A 132 15.91 2.73 8.36
C GLU A 132 15.61 1.29 7.96
N ASN A 133 14.34 0.88 7.97
CA ASN A 133 13.89 -0.46 7.59
C ASN A 133 14.43 -0.86 6.20
N VAL A 134 14.30 0.01 5.20
CA VAL A 134 14.80 -0.29 3.84
C VAL A 134 16.32 -0.15 3.68
N SER A 135 17.02 0.41 4.67
CA SER A 135 18.48 0.57 4.67
C SER A 135 19.23 -0.59 5.33
N GLU A 136 18.65 -1.23 6.33
CA GLU A 136 19.27 -2.31 7.11
C GLU A 136 19.30 -3.68 6.44
N ILE A 137 18.53 -3.89 5.37
CA ILE A 137 18.46 -5.17 4.67
C ILE A 137 19.78 -5.43 3.93
N LYS A 138 20.64 -6.32 4.45
CA LYS A 138 21.87 -6.77 3.75
C LYS A 138 21.58 -7.65 2.54
#